data_AF-A0A2V7SXZ8-F1
#
_entry.id   AF-A0A2V7SXZ8-F1
#
_cell.length_a   1.000
_cell.length_b   1.000
_cell.length_c   1.000
_cell.angle_alpha   90.00
_cell.angle_beta   90.00
_cell.angle_gamma   90.00
#
_symmetry.space_group_name_H-M   'P 1'
#
loop_
_entity.id
_entity.type
_entity.pdbx_description
1 polymer ?
#
loop_
_entity_poly.entity_id
_entity_poly.type
_entity_poly.pdbx_seq_one_letter_code
_entity_poly.pdbx_strand_id
1 'polypeptide(L)' 'MRQGTAPGAIVGVGVSLQYYTMSAPSEPEQETCDVCGSTELWWRNCKLLCRRCGSIVKSCADL' A
#
# COMPACT_ATOMS: atom_id res chain seq x y z
N MET A 1 -46.75 21.43 42.02
CA MET A 1 -46.24 20.12 42.43
C MET A 1 -45.69 19.41 41.20
N ARG A 2 -44.36 19.41 41.00
CA ARG A 2 -43.61 18.52 40.10
C ARG A 2 -42.10 18.82 40.26
N GLN A 3 -41.49 18.05 41.16
CA GLN A 3 -40.04 17.86 41.30
C GLN A 3 -39.69 16.46 40.76
N GLY A 4 -38.42 16.24 40.39
CA GLY A 4 -37.82 14.92 40.14
C GLY A 4 -36.89 14.96 38.92
N THR A 5 -35.61 15.32 39.08
CA THR A 5 -34.46 14.45 39.41
C THR A 5 -33.95 13.68 38.18
N ALA A 6 -32.74 14.05 37.76
CA ALA A 6 -31.94 13.33 36.77
C ALA A 6 -31.32 12.06 37.36
N PRO A 7 -31.30 10.94 36.61
CA PRO A 7 -30.35 9.87 36.84
C PRO A 7 -29.26 9.86 35.76
N GLY A 8 -28.01 9.96 36.23
CA GLY A 8 -26.82 9.78 35.42
C GLY A 8 -26.73 8.37 34.85
N ALA A 9 -26.54 8.28 33.54
CA ALA A 9 -26.12 7.05 32.88
C ALA A 9 -24.58 6.98 32.96
N ILE A 10 -24.10 6.21 33.94
CA ILE A 10 -22.79 5.60 33.90
C ILE A 10 -22.73 4.69 32.66
N VAL A 11 -21.95 5.06 31.65
CA VAL A 11 -21.67 4.17 30.52
C VAL A 11 -20.18 3.88 30.48
N GLY A 12 -19.87 2.65 30.92
CA GLY A 12 -18.84 1.77 30.40
C GLY A 12 -17.47 2.34 30.08
N VAL A 13 -16.48 1.84 30.81
CA VAL A 13 -15.06 1.82 30.45
C VAL A 13 -14.91 1.32 29.01
N GLY A 14 -14.80 2.25 28.06
CA GLY A 14 -14.42 1.98 26.68
C GLY A 14 -12.90 1.87 26.63
N VAL A 15 -12.39 0.65 26.75
CA VAL A 15 -11.00 0.34 26.42
C VAL A 15 -10.81 0.73 24.94
N SER A 16 -10.23 1.90 24.69
CA SER A 16 -9.82 2.33 23.37
C SER A 16 -8.56 1.54 23.01
N LEU A 17 -8.74 0.27 22.63
CA LEU A 17 -7.72 -0.47 21.91
C LEU A 17 -7.64 0.20 20.53
N GLN A 18 -6.80 1.23 20.44
CA GLN A 18 -6.29 1.76 19.18
C GLN A 18 -5.53 0.61 18.53
N TYR A 19 -6.26 -0.13 17.70
CA TYR A 19 -5.71 -1.06 16.73
C TYR A 19 -4.67 -0.27 15.95
N TYR A 20 -3.40 -0.54 16.23
CA TYR A 20 -2.30 -0.14 15.37
C TYR A 20 -2.70 -0.56 13.96
N THR A 21 -2.95 0.43 13.11
CA THR A 21 -3.18 0.21 11.68
C THR A 21 -1.87 -0.35 11.14
N MET A 22 -1.75 -1.68 11.14
CA MET A 22 -0.75 -2.38 10.37
C MET A 22 -1.08 -2.09 8.92
N SER A 23 -0.40 -1.12 8.33
CA SER A 23 -0.42 -0.90 6.90
C SER A 23 -0.02 -2.22 6.25
N ALA A 24 -0.93 -2.83 5.52
CA ALA A 24 -0.68 -4.08 4.80
C ALA A 24 0.58 -3.90 3.93
N PRO A 25 1.45 -4.92 3.81
CA PRO A 25 2.61 -4.83 2.94
C PRO A 25 2.12 -4.60 1.51
N SER A 26 2.36 -3.40 0.98
CA SER A 26 2.08 -3.07 -0.42
C SER A 26 2.82 -4.10 -1.28
N GLU A 27 2.08 -4.92 -2.01
CA GLU A 27 2.68 -5.82 -2.99
C GLU A 27 3.58 -4.99 -3.92
N PRO A 28 4.80 -5.47 -4.23
CA PRO A 28 5.71 -4.72 -5.08
C PRO A 28 5.01 -4.47 -6.41
N GLU A 29 4.85 -3.20 -6.77
CA GLU A 29 4.23 -2.79 -8.02
C GLU A 29 4.94 -3.53 -9.16
N GLN A 30 4.22 -4.40 -9.85
CA GLN A 30 4.77 -5.21 -10.92
C GLN A 30 5.16 -4.29 -12.08
N GLU A 31 6.46 -4.08 -12.24
CA GLU A 31 7.01 -3.24 -13.29
C GLU A 31 6.59 -3.77 -14.67
N THR A 32 6.12 -2.86 -15.52
CA THR A 32 5.65 -3.14 -16.88
C THR A 32 6.49 -2.38 -17.90
N CYS A 33 6.61 -2.95 -19.11
CA CYS A 33 7.29 -2.28 -20.21
C CYS A 33 6.43 -1.13 -20.74
N ASP A 34 6.95 0.11 -20.67
CA ASP A 34 6.27 1.30 -21.20
C ASP A 34 5.96 1.22 -22.71
N VAL A 35 6.80 0.48 -23.46
CA VAL A 35 6.69 0.39 -24.92
C VAL A 35 5.61 -0.60 -25.38
N CYS A 36 5.50 -1.77 -24.74
CA CYS A 36 4.62 -2.85 -25.22
C CYS A 36 3.65 -3.39 -24.16
N GLY A 37 3.69 -2.85 -22.95
CA GLY A 37 2.87 -3.25 -21.81
C GLY A 37 3.20 -4.64 -21.25
N SER A 38 4.27 -5.29 -21.68
CA SER A 38 4.63 -6.63 -21.17
C SER A 38 5.23 -6.56 -19.77
N THR A 39 4.86 -7.50 -18.90
CA THR A 39 5.47 -7.73 -17.59
C THR A 39 6.71 -8.64 -17.65
N GLU A 40 7.03 -9.18 -18.82
CA GLU A 40 8.21 -10.03 -19.05
C GLU A 40 9.50 -9.19 -19.09
N LEU A 41 9.86 -8.66 -17.93
CA LEU A 41 11.08 -7.89 -17.74
C LEU A 41 12.20 -8.77 -17.16
N TRP A 42 13.44 -8.41 -17.46
CA TRP A 42 14.62 -9.08 -16.91
C TRP A 42 15.81 -8.14 -16.83
N TRP A 43 16.62 -8.29 -15.77
CA TRP A 43 17.82 -7.51 -15.57
C TRP A 43 19.03 -8.16 -16.26
N ARG A 44 19.78 -7.38 -17.02
CA ARG A 44 21.05 -7.78 -17.62
C ARG A 44 22.02 -6.61 -17.64
N ASN A 45 23.26 -6.81 -17.17
CA ASN A 45 24.30 -5.76 -17.17
C ASN A 45 23.78 -4.41 -16.65
N CYS A 46 23.05 -4.44 -15.54
CA CYS A 46 22.47 -3.24 -14.93
C CYS A 46 21.45 -2.47 -15.80
N LYS A 47 20.78 -3.16 -16.72
CA LYS A 47 19.65 -2.64 -17.49
C LYS A 47 18.45 -3.58 -17.33
N LEU A 48 17.28 -3.01 -17.06
CA LEU A 48 16.00 -3.71 -17.09
C LEU A 48 15.52 -3.71 -18.54
N LEU A 49 15.49 -4.89 -19.15
CA LEU A 49 15.09 -5.09 -20.53
C LEU A 49 13.73 -5.79 -20.59
N CYS A 50 12.95 -5.52 -21.63
CA CYS A 50 11.76 -6.29 -21.94
C CYS A 50 12.12 -7.48 -22.84
N ARG A 51 11.71 -8.70 -22.48
CA ARG A 51 11.90 -9.89 -23.31
C ARG A 51 11.03 -9.88 -24.57
N ARG A 52 9.90 -9.19 -24.55
CA ARG A 52 8.95 -9.20 -25.66
C ARG A 52 9.36 -8.26 -26.81
N CYS A 53 9.80 -7.05 -26.49
CA CYS A 53 10.16 -6.03 -27.48
C CYS A 53 11.65 -5.64 -27.49
N GLY A 54 12.46 -6.12 -26.54
CA GLY A 54 13.88 -5.79 -26.43
C GLY A 54 14.19 -4.38 -25.92
N SER A 55 13.17 -3.58 -25.59
CA SER A 55 13.36 -2.21 -25.11
C SER A 55 13.97 -2.17 -23.70
N ILE A 56 14.80 -1.17 -23.43
CA ILE A 56 15.33 -0.88 -22.10
C ILE A 56 14.29 -0.06 -21.34
N VAL A 57 13.80 -0.59 -20.23
CA VAL A 57 12.79 0.05 -19.37
C VAL A 57 13.46 0.94 -18.31
N LYS A 58 14.55 0.45 -17.69
CA LYS A 58 15.34 1.16 -16.69
C LYS A 58 16.82 0.80 -16.81
N SER A 59 17.69 1.63 -16.24
CA SER A 59 19.13 1.36 -16.10
C SER A 59 19.59 1.75 -14.70
N CYS A 60 20.54 1.02 -14.11
CA CYS A 60 21.08 1.34 -12.78
C CYS A 60 21.81 2.69 -12.69
N ALA A 61 22.08 3.34 -13.82
CA ALA A 61 22.72 4.66 -13.84
C ALA A 61 21.77 5.80 -13.45
N ASP A 62 20.47 5.49 -13.32
CA ASP A 62 19.38 6.40 -12.96
C ASP A 62 18.87 6.15 -11.53
N LEU A 63 19.69 5.52 -10.68
CA LEU A 63 19.36 5.11 -9.31
C LEU A 63 20.24 5.83 -8.29
#